data_AF-A0A3M2T7A6-F1
#
_entry.id   AF-A0A3M2T7A6-F1
#
_cell.length_a   1.000
_cell.length_b   1.000
_cell.length_c   1.000
_cell.angle_alpha   90.00
_cell.angle_beta   90.00
_cell.angle_gamma   90.00
#
_symmetry.space_group_name_H-M   'P 1'
#
loop_
_entity.id
_entity.type
_entity.pdbx_description
1 polymer ?
#
loop_
_entity_poly.entity_id
_entity_poly.type
_entity_poly.pdbx_seq_one_letter_code
_entity_poly.pdbx_strand_id
1 'polypeptide(L)'
;MPTLRAIHGCLKHGGSFVFEMGAHGNVPEALTALTFALVQQGVSIEKAREVNPWFFPSQTWMTSALESVGFRVEHIETEYRPTKLTSETNGGLAGWVRLMGAQFLEILPREKQEAAVQQICDVLQSTVTREDGSQWLGYVRLRGIARRI
;
A
#
# COMPACT_ATOMS: atom_id res chain seq x y z
N MET A 1 -12.28 3.93 14.80
CA MET A 1 -12.25 4.14 13.34
C MET A 1 -13.11 5.34 12.96
N PRO A 2 -12.57 6.57 13.00
CA PRO A 2 -13.32 7.78 12.65
C PRO A 2 -13.88 7.74 11.23
N THR A 3 -13.09 7.29 10.25
CA THR A 3 -13.49 7.21 8.84
C THR A 3 -14.68 6.27 8.61
N LEU A 4 -14.62 5.02 9.10
CA LEU A 4 -15.72 4.06 8.92
C LEU A 4 -17.00 4.53 9.61
N ARG A 5 -16.91 5.14 10.81
CA ARG A 5 -18.07 5.73 11.50
C ARG A 5 -18.68 6.89 10.73
N ALA A 6 -17.85 7.77 10.16
CA ALA A 6 -18.33 8.87 9.32
C ALA A 6 -19.05 8.34 8.08
N ILE A 7 -18.47 7.35 7.39
CA ILE A 7 -19.11 6.70 6.22
C ILE A 7 -20.47 6.10 6.63
N HIS A 8 -20.54 5.34 7.72
CA HIS A 8 -21.80 4.77 8.22
C HIS A 8 -22.85 5.85 8.50
N GLY A 9 -22.46 6.93 9.19
CA GLY A 9 -23.35 8.04 9.52
C GLY A 9 -23.90 8.79 8.30
N CYS A 10 -23.18 8.82 7.18
CA CYS A 10 -23.61 9.48 5.95
C CYS A 10 -24.56 8.64 5.09
N LEU A 11 -24.64 7.32 5.28
CA LEU A 11 -25.48 6.44 4.46
C LEU A 11 -26.94 6.47 4.94
N LYS A 12 -27.92 6.31 4.05
CA LYS A 12 -29.30 6.02 4.47
C LYS A 12 -29.39 4.59 5.03
N HIS A 13 -30.43 4.30 5.82
CA HIS A 13 -30.74 2.90 6.18
C HIS A 13 -30.91 2.06 4.91
N GLY A 14 -30.27 0.89 4.87
CA GLY A 14 -30.18 0.03 3.69
C GLY A 14 -29.12 0.45 2.65
N GLY A 15 -28.42 1.57 2.85
CA GLY A 15 -27.38 2.05 1.94
C GLY A 15 -26.10 1.20 2.01
N SER A 16 -25.41 1.09 0.86
CA SER A 16 -24.20 0.28 0.73
C SER A 16 -22.93 1.13 0.71
N PHE A 17 -21.91 0.67 1.41
CA PHE A 17 -20.52 1.07 1.25
C PHE A 17 -19.80 0.02 0.41
N VAL A 18 -19.31 0.43 -0.76
CA VAL A 18 -18.54 -0.42 -1.70
C VAL A 18 -17.15 0.18 -1.84
N PHE A 19 -16.10 -0.62 -1.66
CA PHE A 19 -14.73 -0.13 -1.68
C PHE A 19 -13.73 -1.14 -2.25
N GLU A 20 -12.62 -0.63 -2.75
CA GLU A 20 -11.38 -1.37 -3.03
C GLU A 20 -10.19 -0.59 -2.43
N MET A 21 -9.27 -1.26 -1.76
CA MET A 21 -8.05 -0.68 -1.19
C MET A 21 -6.88 -1.68 -1.20
N GLY A 22 -5.69 -1.27 -0.76
CA GLY A 22 -4.59 -2.21 -0.52
C GLY A 22 -4.90 -3.17 0.63
N ALA A 23 -4.74 -4.47 0.42
CA ALA A 23 -4.90 -5.49 1.47
C ALA A 23 -3.60 -5.76 2.21
N HIS A 24 -3.67 -6.50 3.31
CA HIS A 24 -2.49 -7.11 3.93
C HIS A 24 -1.65 -7.84 2.88
N GLY A 25 -0.34 -7.60 2.91
CA GLY A 25 0.59 -8.14 1.92
C GLY A 25 0.60 -7.41 0.58
N ASN A 26 0.03 -6.20 0.48
CA ASN A 26 0.11 -5.37 -0.72
C ASN A 26 1.53 -4.80 -0.92
N VAL A 27 2.07 -4.91 -2.14
CA VAL A 27 3.42 -4.47 -2.56
C VAL A 27 4.54 -4.86 -1.57
N PRO A 28 4.60 -6.13 -1.14
CA PRO A 28 5.46 -6.55 -0.04
C PRO A 28 6.94 -6.35 -0.35
N GLU A 29 7.34 -6.55 -1.61
CA GLU A 29 8.70 -6.29 -2.09
C GLU A 29 9.07 -4.82 -1.93
N ALA A 30 8.20 -3.91 -2.37
CA ALA A 30 8.47 -2.47 -2.31
C ALA A 30 8.47 -1.95 -0.87
N LEU A 31 7.52 -2.37 -0.04
CA LEU A 31 7.48 -1.99 1.37
C LEU A 31 8.73 -2.48 2.12
N THR A 32 9.18 -3.69 1.83
CA THR A 32 10.41 -4.24 2.41
C THR A 32 11.64 -3.46 1.96
N ALA A 33 11.76 -3.16 0.66
CA ALA A 33 12.89 -2.41 0.11
C ALA A 33 12.93 -0.96 0.62
N LEU A 34 11.78 -0.27 0.70
CA LEU A 34 11.66 1.06 1.29
C LEU A 34 12.12 1.07 2.75
N THR A 35 11.61 0.13 3.56
CA THR A 35 11.99 0.01 4.98
C THR A 35 13.49 -0.24 5.12
N PHE A 36 14.03 -1.17 4.32
CA PHE A 36 15.45 -1.52 4.34
C PHE A 36 16.35 -0.35 3.94
N ALA A 37 15.99 0.42 2.90
CA ALA A 37 16.76 1.57 2.45
C ALA A 37 16.90 2.63 3.55
N LEU A 38 15.86 2.86 4.35
CA LEU A 38 15.94 3.76 5.51
C LEU A 38 16.89 3.23 6.58
N VAL A 39 16.79 1.94 6.90
CA VAL A 39 17.68 1.29 7.88
C VAL A 39 19.15 1.40 7.47
N GLN A 40 19.44 1.20 6.18
CA GLN A 40 20.80 1.34 5.63
C GLN A 40 21.33 2.78 5.71
N GLN A 41 20.45 3.78 5.80
CA GLN A 41 20.83 5.18 6.01
C GLN A 41 20.98 5.57 7.49
N GLY A 42 20.87 4.59 8.40
CA GLY A 42 21.01 4.78 9.85
C GLY A 42 19.71 5.10 10.59
N VAL A 43 18.56 4.99 9.93
CA VAL A 43 17.25 5.12 10.59
C VAL A 43 16.96 3.83 11.37
N SER A 44 16.48 3.92 12.61
CA SER A 44 16.10 2.71 13.36
C SER A 44 14.96 1.96 12.68
N ILE A 45 14.88 0.65 12.88
CA ILE A 45 13.81 -0.17 12.28
C ILE A 45 12.42 0.26 12.80
N GLU A 46 12.32 0.70 14.05
CA GLU A 46 11.10 1.24 14.64
C GLU A 46 10.67 2.49 13.89
N LYS A 47 11.60 3.44 13.69
CA LYS A 47 11.30 4.68 12.99
C LYS A 47 10.96 4.45 11.52
N ALA A 48 11.65 3.55 10.85
CA ALA A 48 11.35 3.16 9.48
C ALA A 48 9.95 2.54 9.33
N ARG A 49 9.47 1.81 10.35
CA ARG A 49 8.09 1.28 10.39
C ARG A 49 7.06 2.35 10.70
N GLU A 50 7.36 3.29 11.59
CA GLU A 50 6.45 4.38 11.97
C GLU A 50 6.12 5.33 10.81
N VAL A 51 7.07 5.56 9.90
CA VAL A 51 6.87 6.49 8.78
C VAL A 51 6.05 5.90 7.65
N ASN A 52 5.81 4.59 7.67
CA ASN A 52 4.95 3.93 6.70
C ASN A 52 3.53 4.51 6.79
N PRO A 53 3.06 5.23 5.75
CA PRO A 53 1.75 5.86 5.80
C PRO A 53 0.61 4.90 5.46
N TRP A 54 0.94 3.68 5.03
CA TRP A 54 -0.03 2.76 4.49
C TRP A 54 -0.67 1.89 5.55
N PHE A 55 -1.99 1.79 5.48
CA PHE A 55 -2.76 0.83 6.24
C PHE A 55 -3.32 -0.26 5.30
N PHE A 56 -2.83 -1.49 5.49
CA PHE A 56 -3.13 -2.66 4.66
C PHE A 56 -3.78 -3.75 5.52
N PRO A 57 -5.11 -3.70 5.73
CA PRO A 57 -5.82 -4.62 6.59
C PRO A 57 -5.98 -6.01 5.96
N SER A 58 -6.05 -7.03 6.80
CA SER A 58 -6.54 -8.36 6.39
C SER A 58 -8.06 -8.34 6.23
N GLN A 59 -8.61 -9.35 5.55
CA GLN A 59 -10.07 -9.54 5.47
C GLN A 59 -10.69 -9.62 6.86
N THR A 60 -10.11 -10.42 7.76
CA THR A 60 -10.58 -10.59 9.13
C THR A 60 -10.64 -9.26 9.87
N TRP A 61 -9.57 -8.47 9.80
CA TRP A 61 -9.52 -7.17 10.47
C TRP A 61 -10.59 -6.22 9.93
N MET A 62 -10.73 -6.10 8.60
CA MET A 62 -11.69 -5.18 7.99
C MET A 62 -13.13 -5.60 8.23
N THR A 63 -13.41 -6.91 8.23
CA THR A 63 -14.73 -7.45 8.58
C THR A 63 -15.13 -7.02 9.99
N SER A 64 -14.28 -7.31 10.98
CA SER A 64 -14.54 -6.94 12.36
C SER A 64 -14.64 -5.42 12.54
N ALA A 65 -13.83 -4.64 11.82
CA ALA A 65 -13.89 -3.18 11.89
C ALA A 65 -15.22 -2.63 11.35
N LEU A 66 -15.71 -3.13 10.21
CA LEU A 66 -17.00 -2.73 9.64
C LEU A 66 -18.17 -3.12 10.55
N GLU A 67 -18.18 -4.36 11.05
CA GLU A 67 -19.21 -4.86 11.95
C GLU A 67 -19.24 -4.08 13.26
N SER A 68 -18.07 -3.74 13.83
CA SER A 68 -17.99 -2.94 15.06
C SER A 68 -18.56 -1.53 14.92
N VAL A 69 -18.66 -1.01 13.69
CA VAL A 69 -19.30 0.27 13.38
C VAL A 69 -20.82 0.14 13.18
N GLY A 70 -21.33 -1.08 12.99
CA GLY A 70 -22.75 -1.36 12.75
C GLY A 70 -23.09 -1.57 11.27
N PHE A 71 -22.11 -1.91 10.43
CA PHE A 71 -22.40 -2.45 9.10
C PHE A 71 -22.71 -3.95 9.18
N ARG A 72 -23.53 -4.44 8.26
CA ARG A 72 -23.57 -5.85 7.88
C ARG A 72 -22.66 -6.07 6.67
N VAL A 73 -21.61 -6.87 6.82
CA VAL A 73 -20.71 -7.20 5.69
C VAL A 73 -21.40 -8.23 4.80
N GLU A 74 -21.59 -7.91 3.52
CA GLU A 74 -22.23 -8.79 2.54
C GLU A 74 -21.20 -9.57 1.72
N HIS A 75 -20.06 -8.94 1.46
CA HIS A 75 -18.97 -9.54 0.72
C HIS A 75 -17.64 -8.88 1.11
N ILE A 76 -16.58 -9.67 1.22
CA ILE A 76 -15.21 -9.16 1.40
C ILE A 76 -14.20 -10.18 0.87
N GLU A 77 -13.30 -9.74 -0.01
CA GLU A 77 -12.29 -10.61 -0.61
C GLU A 77 -10.97 -9.93 -0.87
N THR A 78 -9.91 -10.74 -0.93
CA THR A 78 -8.57 -10.30 -1.33
C THR A 78 -8.16 -10.93 -2.64
N GLU A 79 -7.61 -10.11 -3.53
CA GLU A 79 -7.13 -10.52 -4.84
C GLU A 79 -5.66 -10.13 -4.98
N TYR A 80 -4.79 -11.10 -5.30
CA TYR A 80 -3.45 -10.79 -5.77
C TYR A 80 -3.54 -10.34 -7.23
N ARG A 81 -3.22 -9.07 -7.48
CA ARG A 81 -3.35 -8.41 -8.78
C ARG A 81 -2.05 -7.70 -9.16
N PRO A 82 -1.00 -8.43 -9.58
CA PRO A 82 0.23 -7.84 -10.06
C PRO A 82 -0.04 -6.78 -11.12
N THR A 83 0.56 -5.60 -10.98
CA THR A 83 0.34 -4.49 -11.92
C THR A 83 1.64 -4.14 -12.61
N LYS A 84 1.61 -4.12 -13.94
CA LYS A 84 2.74 -3.71 -14.78
C LYS A 84 3.02 -2.22 -14.57
N LEU A 85 4.28 -1.88 -14.35
CA LEU A 85 4.73 -0.49 -14.28
C LEU A 85 4.72 0.15 -15.68
N THR A 86 4.40 1.43 -15.75
CA THR A 86 4.45 2.20 -17.01
C THR A 86 5.90 2.41 -17.43
N SER A 87 6.15 2.46 -18.74
CA SER A 87 7.48 2.72 -19.31
C SER A 87 7.69 4.17 -19.76
N GLU A 88 6.81 5.08 -19.33
CA GLU A 88 6.85 6.50 -19.73
C GLU A 88 8.04 7.23 -19.10
N THR A 89 8.43 8.36 -19.69
CA THR A 89 9.45 9.26 -19.14
C THR A 89 9.02 9.75 -17.75
N ASN A 90 9.88 9.58 -16.73
CA ASN A 90 9.58 9.74 -15.29
C ASN A 90 8.65 8.68 -14.67
N GLY A 91 8.26 7.64 -15.42
CA GLY A 91 7.56 6.45 -14.95
C GLY A 91 8.52 5.36 -14.44
N GLY A 92 8.12 4.11 -14.62
CA GLY A 92 8.89 2.94 -14.21
C GLY A 92 9.04 2.80 -12.70
N LEU A 93 9.96 1.93 -12.29
CA LEU A 93 10.17 1.62 -10.88
C LEU A 93 10.63 2.85 -10.08
N ALA A 94 11.58 3.62 -10.59
CA ALA A 94 12.07 4.82 -9.91
C ALA A 94 10.97 5.88 -9.76
N GLY A 95 10.15 6.09 -10.80
CA GLY A 95 8.99 6.98 -10.73
C GLY A 95 7.99 6.52 -9.66
N TRP A 96 7.70 5.22 -9.61
CA TRP A 96 6.85 4.64 -8.58
C TRP A 96 7.43 4.84 -7.17
N VAL A 97 8.72 4.59 -6.97
CA VAL A 97 9.39 4.75 -5.67
C VAL A 97 9.36 6.21 -5.21
N ARG A 98 9.63 7.17 -6.10
CA ARG A 98 9.55 8.60 -5.77
C ARG A 98 8.13 9.03 -5.39
N LEU A 99 7.13 8.58 -6.14
CA LEU A 99 5.74 8.99 -5.92
C LEU A 99 5.12 8.30 -4.70
N MET A 100 5.13 6.97 -4.69
CA MET A 100 4.45 6.18 -3.66
C MET A 100 5.27 6.14 -2.37
N GLY A 101 6.60 6.09 -2.48
CA GLY A 101 7.52 6.08 -1.35
C GLY A 101 7.87 7.45 -0.78
N ALA A 102 7.25 8.54 -1.26
CA ALA A 102 7.61 9.92 -0.90
C ALA A 102 7.77 10.14 0.61
N GLN A 103 6.80 9.69 1.42
CA GLN A 103 6.83 9.87 2.88
C GLN A 103 7.95 9.09 3.57
N PHE A 104 8.40 7.97 2.98
CA PHE A 104 9.60 7.28 3.45
C PHE A 104 10.85 8.08 3.09
N LEU A 105 10.92 8.66 1.90
CA LEU A 105 12.09 9.42 1.45
C LEU A 105 12.23 10.75 2.19
N GLU A 106 11.13 11.40 2.56
CA GLU A 106 11.09 12.71 3.23
C GLU A 106 11.82 12.74 4.58
N ILE A 107 11.99 11.60 5.26
CA ILE A 107 12.75 11.55 6.51
C ILE A 107 14.27 11.61 6.29
N LEU A 108 14.73 11.34 5.08
CA LEU A 108 16.13 11.41 4.73
C LEU A 108 16.50 12.84 4.32
N PRO A 109 17.74 13.28 4.60
CA PRO A 109 18.29 14.50 4.01
C PRO A 109 18.15 14.49 2.49
N ARG A 110 17.83 15.64 1.89
CA ARG A 110 17.50 15.76 0.47
C ARG A 110 18.58 15.19 -0.44
N GLU A 111 19.84 15.38 -0.09
CA GLU A 111 21.02 14.88 -0.79
C GLU A 111 21.14 13.35 -0.78
N LYS A 112 20.46 12.65 0.14
CA LYS A 112 20.44 11.17 0.24
C LYS A 112 19.23 10.53 -0.44
N GLN A 113 18.18 11.29 -0.73
CA GLN A 113 16.92 10.72 -1.22
C GLN A 113 17.07 10.01 -2.57
N GLU A 114 17.79 10.61 -3.52
CA GLU A 114 17.97 10.01 -4.84
C GLU A 114 18.85 8.75 -4.79
N ALA A 115 19.88 8.74 -3.94
CA ALA A 115 20.68 7.54 -3.70
C ALA A 115 19.84 6.40 -3.08
N ALA A 116 18.92 6.73 -2.16
CA ALA A 116 17.98 5.75 -1.61
C ALA A 116 17.02 5.22 -2.67
N VAL A 117 16.51 6.08 -3.57
CA VAL A 117 15.66 5.66 -4.71
C VAL A 117 16.41 4.65 -5.58
N GLN A 118 17.67 4.94 -5.95
CA GLN A 118 18.47 4.02 -6.77
C GLN A 118 18.71 2.69 -6.05
N GLN A 119 19.06 2.73 -4.77
CA GLN A 119 19.25 1.53 -3.96
C GLN A 119 17.98 0.66 -3.90
N ILE A 120 16.81 1.28 -3.73
CA ILE A 120 15.52 0.58 -3.74
C ILE A 120 15.28 -0.09 -5.10
N CYS A 121 15.51 0.64 -6.19
CA CYS A 121 15.37 0.10 -7.54
C CYS A 121 16.30 -1.10 -7.78
N ASP A 122 17.57 -0.99 -7.37
CA ASP A 122 18.57 -2.04 -7.54
C ASP A 122 18.19 -3.32 -6.76
N VAL A 123 17.73 -3.17 -5.51
CA VAL A 123 17.28 -4.29 -4.67
C VAL A 123 16.03 -4.96 -5.25
N LEU A 124 15.11 -4.18 -5.79
CA LEU A 124 13.85 -4.69 -6.36
C LEU A 124 14.04 -5.36 -7.72
N GLN A 125 15.10 -5.02 -8.46
CA GLN A 125 15.29 -5.37 -9.87
C GLN A 125 14.98 -6.84 -10.17
N SER A 126 15.57 -7.79 -9.44
CA SER A 126 15.37 -9.22 -9.67
C SER A 126 14.00 -9.76 -9.26
N THR A 127 13.29 -9.06 -8.36
CA THR A 127 11.98 -9.49 -7.87
C THR A 127 10.85 -8.99 -8.77
N VAL A 128 11.01 -7.80 -9.34
CA VAL A 128 9.94 -7.14 -10.11
C VAL A 128 10.09 -7.30 -11.62
N THR A 129 11.30 -7.62 -12.12
CA THR A 129 11.58 -7.70 -13.56
C THR A 129 11.40 -9.12 -14.07
N ARG A 130 10.57 -9.28 -15.11
CA ARG A 130 10.38 -10.55 -15.81
C ARG A 130 11.41 -10.74 -16.93
N GLU A 131 11.47 -11.96 -17.45
CA GLU A 131 12.26 -12.41 -18.60
C GLU A 131 12.09 -11.56 -19.86
N ASP A 132 10.92 -10.93 -20.05
CA ASP A 132 10.63 -10.01 -21.15
C ASP A 132 11.07 -8.55 -20.87
N GLY A 133 11.71 -8.31 -19.71
CA GLY A 133 12.14 -6.99 -19.25
C GLY A 133 11.03 -6.13 -18.63
N SER A 134 9.79 -6.62 -18.59
CA SER A 134 8.69 -5.87 -17.96
C SER A 134 8.78 -5.90 -16.45
N GLN A 135 8.46 -4.77 -15.81
CA GLN A 135 8.48 -4.65 -14.35
C GLN A 135 7.06 -4.68 -13.78
N TRP A 136 6.84 -5.47 -12.73
CA TRP A 136 5.54 -5.69 -12.10
C TRP A 136 5.64 -5.60 -10.58
N LEU A 137 4.68 -4.92 -9.96
CA LEU A 137 4.56 -4.88 -8.50
C LEU A 137 3.40 -5.76 -8.02
N GLY A 138 3.66 -6.51 -6.94
CA GLY A 138 2.80 -7.48 -6.29
C GLY A 138 1.68 -6.82 -5.48
N TYR A 139 0.80 -6.06 -6.14
CA TYR A 139 -0.34 -5.48 -5.47
C TYR A 139 -1.34 -6.55 -5.00
N VAL A 140 -1.85 -6.37 -3.78
CA VAL A 140 -2.96 -7.14 -3.23
C VAL A 140 -4.09 -6.17 -2.94
N ARG A 141 -5.28 -6.47 -3.45
CA ARG A 141 -6.47 -5.62 -3.32
C ARG A 141 -7.48 -6.25 -2.38
N LEU A 142 -7.96 -5.49 -1.42
CA LEU A 142 -9.09 -5.84 -0.57
C LEU A 142 -10.31 -5.12 -1.12
N ARG A 143 -11.35 -5.86 -1.50
CA ARG A 143 -12.63 -5.29 -1.92
C ARG A 143 -13.76 -5.79 -1.06
N GLY A 144 -14.77 -4.96 -0.85
CA GLY A 144 -15.88 -5.32 0.00
C GLY A 144 -17.15 -4.53 -0.25
N ILE A 145 -18.27 -5.12 0.17
CA ILE A 145 -19.61 -4.55 0.16
C ILE A 145 -20.16 -4.69 1.57
N ALA A 146 -20.53 -3.57 2.18
CA ALA A 146 -21.07 -3.51 3.53
C ALA A 146 -22.33 -2.65 3.56
N ARG A 147 -23.40 -3.11 4.21
CA ARG A 147 -24.69 -2.41 4.24
C ARG A 147 -24.95 -1.79 5.61
N ARG A 148 -25.42 -0.54 5.62
CA ARG A 148 -25.98 0.09 6.83
C ARG A 148 -27.31 -0.57 7.14
N ILE A 149 -27.35 -1.32 8.23
CA ILE A 149 -28.59 -1.81 8.84
C ILE A 149 -29.11 -0.83 9.89
#